data_AF-A0A3D3GFQ2-F1
#
_entry.id   AF-A0A3D3GFQ2-F1
#
_cell.length_a   1.000
_cell.length_b   1.000
_cell.length_c   1.000
_cell.angle_alpha   90.00
_cell.angle_beta   90.00
_cell.angle_gamma   90.00
#
_symmetry.space_group_name_H-M   'P 1'
#
loop_
_entity.id
_entity.type
_entity.pdbx_description
1 polymer ?
#
loop_
_entity_poly.entity_id
_entity_poly.type
_entity_poly.pdbx_seq_one_letter_code
_entity_poly.pdbx_strand_id
1 'polypeptide(L)'
;MLQTHSRLIMRSEILYSALLLFLFVLAPGLCWSSVDTSTGPAPVQDAAVLLEEGQRLLEAGKYNEAIYPLKRLVDRHPGSPDYLNAHLLLGEAFLKNNQPAQAVEPLRFYSSTLLRKPDAEVSAVNRARSSLGRAYLALRKYKEAFLVAKEIEKSLGTSEPAGDPDLLNALLIKTHALYEQGKDKKAETSLAAAAKLLSANPPAALAGETHFLQQQLKLRSCSLLPSRGKLTEDQVRAQLSRKGLCLQEALLAFRKVASTGAAGWAEKAKTEILGAFQAYSRNCAAPPEPPVTRTKGRRSPQQLKQYLLELKHVLKADCQEKMQQASSLLSEWAGQSSAEAAILFSETGSGIGKLL
;
A
#
# COMPACT_ATOMS: atom_id res chain seq x y z
N MET A 1 -51.38 4.67 -31.90
CA MET A 1 -52.56 3.93 -31.39
C MET A 1 -52.31 3.67 -29.91
N LEU A 2 -52.98 4.45 -29.03
CA LEU A 2 -54.11 4.04 -28.17
C LEU A 2 -53.65 3.14 -27.01
N GLN A 3 -53.99 3.32 -25.74
CA GLN A 3 -54.77 4.26 -24.92
C GLN A 3 -54.52 3.74 -23.48
N THR A 4 -54.01 4.54 -22.54
CA THR A 4 -54.73 5.25 -21.46
C THR A 4 -55.54 4.43 -20.42
N HIS A 5 -55.44 4.92 -19.18
CA HIS A 5 -56.37 4.82 -18.02
C HIS A 5 -56.31 3.52 -17.19
N SER A 6 -56.40 3.52 -15.85
CA SER A 6 -57.25 4.34 -14.98
C SER A 6 -56.73 4.48 -13.53
N ARG A 7 -57.00 5.65 -12.94
CA ARG A 7 -57.06 5.93 -11.49
C ARG A 7 -58.44 5.52 -10.94
N LEU A 8 -58.52 5.08 -9.68
CA LEU A 8 -59.71 5.17 -8.80
C LEU A 8 -59.17 5.17 -7.35
N ILE A 9 -59.25 6.26 -6.57
CA ILE A 9 -60.41 6.87 -5.88
C ILE A 9 -61.10 5.90 -4.90
N MET A 10 -60.91 6.12 -3.60
CA MET A 10 -61.99 5.99 -2.62
C MET A 10 -61.75 6.91 -1.41
N ARG A 11 -62.63 7.91 -1.26
CA ARG A 11 -62.91 8.68 -0.04
C ARG A 11 -64.20 8.13 0.57
N SER A 12 -64.33 8.15 1.90
CA SER A 12 -65.55 8.53 2.70
C SER A 12 -65.43 7.89 4.09
N GLU A 13 -65.22 8.67 5.15
CA GLU A 13 -66.22 9.29 6.07
C GLU A 13 -66.85 8.26 7.03
N ILE A 14 -66.78 8.53 8.34
CA ILE A 14 -67.90 8.54 9.30
C ILE A 14 -67.42 9.13 10.64
N LEU A 15 -68.13 10.18 11.04
CA LEU A 15 -68.09 10.96 12.28
C LEU A 15 -68.79 10.26 13.47
N TYR A 16 -68.73 10.95 14.63
CA TYR A 16 -69.47 10.80 15.90
C TYR A 16 -68.75 9.91 16.93
N SER A 17 -68.48 10.34 18.16
CA SER A 17 -69.30 11.16 19.06
C SER A 17 -68.47 11.85 20.15
N ALA A 18 -68.83 13.10 20.44
CA ALA A 18 -68.31 13.89 21.55
C ALA A 18 -69.08 13.59 22.86
N LEU A 19 -68.43 14.01 23.96
CA LEU A 19 -68.99 14.40 25.27
C LEU A 19 -69.22 13.29 26.32
N LEU A 20 -68.36 13.28 27.35
CA LEU A 20 -68.79 13.32 28.75
C LEU A 20 -67.67 13.89 29.64
N LEU A 21 -67.91 15.13 30.05
CA LEU A 21 -67.27 15.88 31.13
C LEU A 21 -67.63 15.25 32.49
N PHE A 22 -66.64 15.04 33.37
CA PHE A 22 -66.58 15.47 34.78
C PHE A 22 -65.62 14.58 35.59
N LEU A 23 -64.52 15.14 36.09
CA LEU A 23 -64.27 15.36 37.52
C LEU A 23 -62.80 15.70 37.77
N PHE A 24 -62.61 16.98 38.05
CA PHE A 24 -61.38 17.58 38.58
C PHE A 24 -61.27 17.16 40.05
N VAL A 25 -60.25 16.37 40.41
CA VAL A 25 -59.81 16.23 41.80
C VAL A 25 -58.33 16.58 41.88
N LEU A 26 -58.09 17.59 42.71
CA LEU A 26 -56.81 18.14 43.13
C LEU A 26 -55.79 17.07 43.54
N ALA A 27 -54.61 17.12 42.93
CA ALA A 27 -53.38 16.60 43.54
C ALA A 27 -52.23 17.59 43.23
N PRO A 28 -51.79 18.40 44.22
CA PRO A 28 -50.60 19.22 44.07
C PRO A 28 -49.37 18.36 44.37
N GLY A 29 -48.31 18.50 43.56
CA GLY A 29 -46.98 18.00 43.90
C GLY A 29 -46.52 16.78 43.11
N LEU A 30 -46.32 16.94 41.82
CA LEU A 30 -45.29 16.19 41.11
C LEU A 30 -44.42 17.23 40.39
N CYS A 31 -43.31 17.60 41.04
CA CYS A 31 -42.19 18.20 40.34
C CYS A 31 -41.83 17.23 39.21
N TRP A 32 -42.19 17.56 37.97
CA TRP A 32 -41.45 17.07 36.83
C TRP A 32 -40.07 17.69 36.94
N SER A 33 -39.15 16.96 37.57
CA SER A 33 -37.73 17.15 37.31
C SER A 33 -37.57 16.93 35.80
N SER A 34 -37.39 18.02 35.06
CA SER A 34 -36.71 17.95 33.78
C SER A 34 -35.42 17.19 34.04
N VAL A 35 -35.33 15.96 33.56
CA VAL A 35 -34.04 15.29 33.45
C VAL A 35 -33.26 16.15 32.48
N ASP A 36 -32.37 16.97 33.01
CA ASP A 36 -31.32 17.62 32.23
C ASP A 36 -30.49 16.50 31.60
N THR A 37 -30.82 16.11 30.37
CA THR A 37 -29.95 15.28 29.53
C THR A 37 -28.77 16.07 28.98
N SER A 38 -28.63 17.34 29.38
CA SER A 38 -27.42 18.12 29.18
C SER A 38 -26.39 17.69 30.22
N THR A 39 -25.73 16.56 29.98
CA THR A 39 -24.42 16.35 30.59
C THR A 39 -23.53 17.47 30.07
N GLY A 40 -23.12 18.39 30.95
CA GLY A 40 -22.04 19.33 30.67
C GLY A 40 -20.78 18.60 30.18
N PRO A 41 -19.74 19.32 29.72
CA PRO A 41 -18.54 18.68 29.19
C PRO A 41 -18.05 17.60 30.16
N ALA A 42 -17.95 16.36 29.65
CA ALA A 42 -17.51 15.22 30.43
C ALA A 42 -16.11 15.51 31.03
N PRO A 43 -15.83 15.06 32.26
CA PRO A 43 -14.67 15.51 33.02
C PRO A 43 -13.37 15.34 32.23
N VAL A 44 -12.45 16.32 32.32
CA VAL A 44 -11.15 16.33 31.62
C VAL A 44 -10.33 15.07 31.92
N GLN A 45 -10.53 14.49 33.12
CA GLN A 45 -9.88 13.26 33.55
C GLN A 45 -10.27 12.03 32.70
N ASP A 46 -11.47 12.04 32.09
CA ASP A 46 -11.89 11.00 31.14
C ASP A 46 -11.08 11.07 29.84
N ALA A 47 -10.65 12.26 29.40
CA ALA A 47 -9.91 12.43 28.15
C ALA A 47 -8.52 11.81 28.21
N ALA A 48 -7.79 12.03 29.31
CA ALA A 48 -6.46 11.44 29.52
C ALA A 48 -6.52 9.90 29.55
N VAL A 49 -7.51 9.33 30.24
CA VAL A 49 -7.74 7.88 30.29
C VAL A 49 -8.05 7.31 28.91
N LEU A 50 -8.87 8.00 28.11
CA LEU A 50 -9.17 7.59 26.74
C LEU A 50 -7.93 7.64 25.83
N LEU A 51 -7.05 8.63 25.99
CA LEU A 51 -5.81 8.72 25.23
C LEU A 51 -4.86 7.57 25.58
N GLU A 52 -4.63 7.36 26.89
CA GLU A 52 -3.74 6.31 27.39
C GLU A 52 -4.22 4.92 26.94
N GLU A 53 -5.52 4.65 27.05
CA GLU A 53 -6.08 3.39 26.58
C GLU A 53 -5.90 3.20 25.07
N GLY A 54 -6.15 4.24 24.29
CA GLY A 54 -5.91 4.22 22.84
C GLY A 54 -4.45 3.94 22.48
N GLN A 55 -3.52 4.56 23.19
CA GLN A 55 -2.09 4.35 23.01
C GLN A 55 -1.67 2.91 23.37
N ARG A 56 -2.11 2.41 24.52
CA ARG A 56 -1.84 1.04 24.97
C ARG A 56 -2.35 0.00 23.98
N LEU A 57 -3.54 0.20 23.43
CA LEU A 57 -4.12 -0.68 22.42
C LEU A 57 -3.34 -0.64 21.09
N LEU A 58 -2.85 0.54 20.68
CA LEU A 58 -1.97 0.68 19.51
C LEU A 58 -0.65 -0.08 19.70
N GLU A 59 0.00 0.07 20.85
CA GLU A 59 1.25 -0.61 21.21
C GLU A 59 1.06 -2.13 21.27
N ALA A 60 -0.10 -2.58 21.76
CA ALA A 60 -0.49 -4.00 21.75
C ALA A 60 -0.88 -4.55 20.37
N GLY A 61 -0.84 -3.73 19.30
CA GLY A 61 -1.23 -4.15 17.95
C GLY A 61 -2.75 -4.28 17.75
N LYS A 62 -3.56 -3.89 18.73
CA LYS A 62 -5.03 -4.00 18.75
C LYS A 62 -5.67 -2.79 18.08
N TYR A 63 -5.37 -2.59 16.81
CA TYR A 63 -5.70 -1.36 16.09
C TYR A 63 -7.20 -1.06 16.03
N ASN A 64 -8.03 -2.10 15.85
CA ASN A 64 -9.48 -1.94 15.81
C ASN A 64 -10.05 -1.51 17.18
N GLU A 65 -9.55 -2.09 18.28
CA GLU A 65 -9.96 -1.73 19.63
C GLU A 65 -9.54 -0.29 19.98
N ALA A 66 -8.36 0.15 19.53
CA ALA A 66 -7.84 1.50 19.78
C ALA A 66 -8.71 2.62 19.19
N ILE A 67 -9.43 2.36 18.10
CA ILE A 67 -10.25 3.36 17.41
C ILE A 67 -11.35 3.92 18.32
N TYR A 68 -12.00 3.06 19.12
CA TYR A 68 -13.14 3.48 19.95
C TYR A 68 -12.80 4.55 21.00
N PRO A 69 -11.83 4.33 21.92
CA PRO A 69 -11.49 5.33 22.92
C PRO A 69 -10.95 6.63 22.31
N LEU A 70 -10.12 6.53 21.26
CA LEU A 70 -9.58 7.69 20.56
C LEU A 70 -10.66 8.52 19.86
N LYS A 71 -11.59 7.86 19.16
CA LYS A 71 -12.74 8.52 18.53
C LYS A 71 -13.63 9.18 19.59
N ARG A 72 -13.88 8.51 20.70
CA ARG A 72 -14.66 9.07 21.81
C ARG A 72 -13.99 10.34 22.39
N LEU A 73 -12.66 10.36 22.51
CA LEU A 73 -11.91 11.53 22.94
C LEU A 73 -12.13 12.71 21.97
N VAL A 74 -11.93 12.46 20.67
CA VAL A 74 -12.12 13.46 19.61
C VAL A 74 -13.56 14.00 19.60
N ASP A 75 -14.56 13.13 19.76
CA ASP A 75 -15.97 13.53 19.67
C ASP A 75 -16.46 14.27 20.92
N ARG A 76 -16.01 13.87 22.12
CA ARG A 76 -16.58 14.32 23.40
C ARG A 76 -15.72 15.31 24.18
N HIS A 77 -14.43 15.41 23.87
CA HIS A 77 -13.49 16.24 24.63
C HIS A 77 -12.67 17.20 23.73
N PRO A 78 -13.32 18.04 22.89
CA PRO A 78 -12.63 18.93 21.96
C PRO A 78 -11.76 20.02 22.62
N GLY A 79 -12.01 20.34 23.90
CA GLY A 79 -11.22 21.28 24.68
C GLY A 79 -10.07 20.66 25.49
N SER A 80 -9.89 19.33 25.43
CA SER A 80 -8.81 18.66 26.17
C SER A 80 -7.43 19.01 25.61
N PRO A 81 -6.38 19.14 26.44
CA PRO A 81 -4.99 19.20 25.97
C PRO A 81 -4.62 18.01 25.05
N ASP A 82 -5.23 16.85 25.29
CA ASP A 82 -5.00 15.61 24.55
C ASP A 82 -5.73 15.54 23.21
N TYR A 83 -6.63 16.49 22.93
CA TYR A 83 -7.46 16.50 21.73
C TYR A 83 -6.65 16.42 20.45
N LEU A 84 -5.54 17.16 20.39
CA LEU A 84 -4.66 17.15 19.23
C LEU A 84 -3.99 15.78 19.09
N ASN A 85 -3.35 15.26 20.15
CA ASN A 85 -2.69 13.95 20.13
C ASN A 85 -3.65 12.81 19.77
N ALA A 86 -4.90 12.88 20.21
CA ALA A 86 -5.92 11.91 19.85
C ALA A 86 -6.17 11.83 18.33
N HIS A 87 -6.06 12.95 17.59
CA HIS A 87 -6.18 12.94 16.13
C HIS A 87 -5.02 12.19 15.46
N LEU A 88 -3.79 12.38 15.93
CA LEU A 88 -2.64 11.63 15.42
C LEU A 88 -2.82 10.13 15.64
N LEU A 89 -3.09 9.73 16.89
CA LEU A 89 -3.25 8.32 17.24
C LEU A 89 -4.46 7.69 16.54
N LEU A 90 -5.57 8.41 16.41
CA LEU A 90 -6.76 7.94 15.70
C LEU A 90 -6.46 7.69 14.22
N GLY A 91 -5.72 8.61 13.59
CA GLY A 91 -5.26 8.45 12.21
C GLY A 91 -4.35 7.25 12.01
N GLU A 92 -3.41 7.03 12.93
CA GLU A 92 -2.52 5.86 12.91
C GLU A 92 -3.25 4.54 13.18
N ALA A 93 -4.22 4.54 14.10
CA ALA A 93 -5.08 3.39 14.36
C ALA A 93 -5.87 3.00 13.11
N PHE A 94 -6.47 3.99 12.43
CA PHE A 94 -7.15 3.76 11.16
C PHE A 94 -6.21 3.16 10.10
N LEU A 95 -4.99 3.68 9.94
CA LEU A 95 -4.04 3.13 8.95
C LEU A 95 -3.63 1.71 9.26
N LYS A 96 -3.26 1.43 10.50
CA LYS A 96 -2.82 0.10 10.95
C LYS A 96 -3.98 -0.90 10.90
N ASN A 97 -5.23 -0.44 11.03
CA ASN A 97 -6.45 -1.23 10.84
C ASN A 97 -6.91 -1.33 9.37
N ASN A 98 -6.05 -0.97 8.40
CA ASN A 98 -6.35 -1.00 6.96
C ASN A 98 -7.57 -0.14 6.55
N GLN A 99 -7.79 0.98 7.24
CA GLN A 99 -8.85 1.97 7.00
C GLN A 99 -8.25 3.32 6.56
N PRO A 100 -7.53 3.39 5.43
CA PRO A 100 -6.77 4.57 5.05
C PRO A 100 -7.65 5.79 4.72
N ALA A 101 -8.90 5.58 4.30
CA ALA A 101 -9.84 6.67 4.03
C ALA A 101 -10.18 7.46 5.30
N GLN A 102 -10.48 6.76 6.40
CA GLN A 102 -10.79 7.38 7.69
C GLN A 102 -9.58 8.05 8.34
N ALA A 103 -8.36 7.62 8.00
CA ALA A 103 -7.14 8.19 8.56
C ALA A 103 -6.80 9.61 8.04
N VAL A 104 -7.26 9.97 6.84
CA VAL A 104 -6.82 11.19 6.15
C VAL A 104 -7.14 12.45 6.96
N GLU A 105 -8.38 12.60 7.41
CA GLU A 105 -8.83 13.83 8.07
C GLU A 105 -8.17 14.03 9.44
N PRO A 106 -8.09 13.03 10.33
CA PRO A 106 -7.37 13.18 11.60
C PRO A 106 -5.89 13.55 11.43
N LEU A 107 -5.18 12.92 10.49
CA LEU A 107 -3.77 13.20 10.24
C LEU A 107 -3.54 14.59 9.62
N ARG A 108 -4.42 15.00 8.71
CA ARG A 108 -4.40 16.35 8.13
C ARG A 108 -4.69 17.41 9.19
N PHE A 109 -5.68 17.18 10.03
CA PHE A 109 -6.03 18.09 11.12
C PHE A 109 -4.85 18.26 12.07
N TYR A 110 -4.22 17.17 12.52
CA TYR A 110 -3.05 17.22 13.40
C TYR A 110 -1.90 18.02 12.79
N SER A 111 -1.46 17.63 11.58
CA SER A 111 -0.30 18.24 10.92
C SER A 111 -0.51 19.72 10.60
N SER A 112 -1.69 20.12 10.15
CA SER A 112 -1.99 21.53 9.83
C SER A 112 -2.19 22.40 11.08
N THR A 113 -2.71 21.83 12.17
CA THR A 113 -2.95 22.55 13.42
C THR A 113 -1.66 22.69 14.22
N LEU A 114 -0.89 21.59 14.37
CA LEU A 114 0.37 21.61 15.12
C LEU A 114 1.36 22.57 14.48
N LEU A 115 1.49 22.60 13.16
CA LEU A 115 2.41 23.48 12.43
C LEU A 115 2.20 24.99 12.71
N ARG A 116 1.01 25.39 13.18
CA ARG A 116 0.70 26.80 13.52
C ARG A 116 1.19 27.19 14.92
N LYS A 117 1.60 26.22 15.75
CA LYS A 117 2.11 26.50 17.10
C LYS A 117 3.58 26.96 17.01
N PRO A 118 3.98 28.02 17.74
CA PRO A 118 5.35 28.54 17.70
C PRO A 118 6.43 27.53 18.14
N ASP A 119 6.05 26.57 18.98
CA ASP A 119 6.88 25.54 19.61
C ASP A 119 6.65 24.13 19.01
N ALA A 120 6.04 24.07 17.82
CA ALA A 120 5.73 22.81 17.16
C ALA A 120 7.00 21.98 16.90
N GLU A 121 7.04 20.77 17.46
CA GLU A 121 8.10 19.81 17.15
C GLU A 121 7.96 19.33 15.70
N VAL A 122 8.97 19.60 14.87
CA VAL A 122 8.96 19.25 13.43
C VAL A 122 8.80 17.75 13.21
N SER A 123 9.43 16.93 14.06
CA SER A 123 9.32 15.46 14.03
C SER A 123 7.87 14.98 14.23
N ALA A 124 7.12 15.59 15.15
CA ALA A 124 5.72 15.24 15.40
C ALA A 124 4.83 15.58 14.20
N VAL A 125 5.07 16.73 13.56
CA VAL A 125 4.40 17.10 12.31
C VAL A 125 4.76 16.12 11.19
N ASN A 126 6.03 15.74 11.09
CA ASN A 126 6.52 14.82 10.05
C ASN A 126 6.08 13.38 10.25
N ARG A 127 5.88 12.92 11.49
CA ARG A 127 5.21 11.66 11.81
C ARG A 127 3.79 11.65 11.25
N ALA A 128 3.00 12.69 11.54
CA ALA A 128 1.63 12.80 11.03
C ALA A 128 1.58 12.88 9.49
N ARG A 129 2.49 13.66 8.89
CA ARG A 129 2.64 13.74 7.43
C ARG A 129 3.06 12.40 6.82
N SER A 130 3.99 11.66 7.43
CA SER A 130 4.40 10.35 6.94
C SER A 130 3.23 9.37 6.93
N SER A 131 2.46 9.34 8.02
CA SER A 131 1.21 8.57 8.10
C SER A 131 0.21 9.02 7.02
N LEU A 132 0.03 10.32 6.82
CA LEU A 132 -0.85 10.86 5.78
C LEU A 132 -0.40 10.47 4.36
N GLY A 133 0.91 10.51 4.09
CA GLY A 133 1.50 10.07 2.84
C GLY A 133 1.24 8.58 2.59
N ARG A 134 1.39 7.74 3.61
CA ARG A 134 1.05 6.30 3.55
C ARG A 134 -0.45 6.06 3.33
N ALA A 135 -1.32 6.87 3.95
CA ALA A 135 -2.76 6.85 3.69
C ALA A 135 -3.06 7.13 2.21
N TYR A 136 -2.43 8.16 1.64
CA TYR A 136 -2.60 8.49 0.23
C TYR A 136 -2.07 7.42 -0.71
N LEU A 137 -0.95 6.77 -0.40
CA LEU A 137 -0.46 5.64 -1.18
C LEU A 137 -1.48 4.49 -1.20
N ALA A 138 -2.02 4.13 -0.03
CA ALA A 138 -3.04 3.07 0.08
C ALA A 138 -4.34 3.43 -0.69
N LEU A 139 -4.69 4.71 -0.75
CA LEU A 139 -5.83 5.24 -1.52
C LEU A 139 -5.51 5.49 -3.01
N ARG A 140 -4.30 5.15 -3.47
CA ARG A 140 -3.81 5.44 -4.83
C ARG A 140 -3.82 6.94 -5.22
N LYS A 141 -3.81 7.83 -4.22
CA LYS A 141 -3.70 9.28 -4.36
C LYS A 141 -2.24 9.68 -4.49
N TYR A 142 -1.59 9.25 -5.57
CA TYR A 142 -0.13 9.32 -5.70
C TYR A 142 0.41 10.75 -5.82
N LYS A 143 -0.39 11.69 -6.36
CA LYS A 143 0.03 13.10 -6.45
C LYS A 143 0.09 13.71 -5.05
N GLU A 144 -0.90 13.43 -4.22
CA GLU A 144 -1.01 13.90 -2.85
C GLU A 144 0.08 13.28 -1.96
N ALA A 145 0.33 11.97 -2.08
CA ALA A 145 1.45 11.30 -1.40
C ALA A 145 2.80 11.95 -1.75
N PHE A 146 3.02 12.26 -3.03
CA PHE A 146 4.23 12.95 -3.49
C PHE A 146 4.36 14.37 -2.91
N LEU A 147 3.27 15.13 -2.84
CA LEU A 147 3.29 16.48 -2.27
C LEU A 147 3.60 16.46 -0.77
N VAL A 148 2.99 15.54 -0.03
CA VAL A 148 3.27 15.37 1.41
C VAL A 148 4.73 15.01 1.66
N ALA A 149 5.31 14.10 0.88
CA ALA A 149 6.74 13.79 0.99
C ALA A 149 7.62 15.02 0.75
N LYS A 150 7.28 15.86 -0.24
CA LYS A 150 8.00 17.12 -0.49
C LYS A 150 7.88 18.14 0.64
N GLU A 151 6.75 18.16 1.35
CA GLU A 151 6.58 19.02 2.53
C GLU A 151 7.49 18.59 3.67
N ILE A 152 7.64 17.27 3.89
CA ILE A 152 8.59 16.73 4.88
C ILE A 152 10.02 17.12 4.49
N GLU A 153 10.45 16.83 3.25
CA GLU A 153 11.79 17.20 2.75
C GLU A 153 12.06 18.71 2.94
N LYS A 154 11.08 19.57 2.63
CA LYS A 154 11.22 21.03 2.81
C LYS A 154 11.37 21.42 4.28
N SER A 155 10.70 20.72 5.19
CA SER A 155 10.72 21.03 6.62
C SER A 155 12.04 20.68 7.31
N LEU A 156 12.79 19.71 6.76
CA LEU A 156 14.06 19.24 7.31
C LEU A 156 15.26 20.10 6.88
N GLY A 157 15.11 20.92 5.82
CA GLY A 157 16.16 21.83 5.36
C GLY A 157 17.35 21.13 4.70
N THR A 158 18.54 21.76 4.73
CA THR A 158 19.77 21.25 4.08
C THR A 158 20.75 20.58 5.04
N SER A 159 20.50 20.64 6.35
CA SER A 159 21.36 20.08 7.39
C SER A 159 20.87 18.68 7.75
N GLU A 160 21.18 17.68 6.93
CA GLU A 160 20.74 16.31 7.19
C GLU A 160 21.87 15.50 7.82
N PRO A 161 21.72 15.03 9.07
CA PRO A 161 22.56 13.96 9.56
C PRO A 161 22.22 12.67 8.81
N ALA A 162 23.25 11.88 8.51
CA ALA A 162 23.06 10.53 7.99
C ALA A 162 22.14 9.74 8.95
N GLY A 163 21.07 9.15 8.41
CA GLY A 163 20.17 8.29 9.18
C GLY A 163 18.90 8.94 9.75
N ASP A 164 18.51 10.15 9.31
CA ASP A 164 17.22 10.74 9.71
C ASP A 164 16.02 9.86 9.25
N PRO A 165 15.19 9.36 10.20
CA PRO A 165 14.08 8.46 9.88
C PRO A 165 12.89 9.18 9.21
N ASP A 166 12.68 10.47 9.45
CA ASP A 166 11.61 11.24 8.80
C ASP A 166 11.94 11.47 7.32
N LEU A 167 13.20 11.79 7.04
CA LEU A 167 13.69 11.90 5.68
C LEU A 167 13.59 10.57 4.93
N LEU A 168 14.03 9.47 5.57
CA LEU A 168 13.93 8.14 4.97
C LEU A 168 12.47 7.80 4.63
N ASN A 169 11.53 8.03 5.56
CA ASN A 169 10.10 7.85 5.30
C ASN A 169 9.61 8.72 4.12
N ALA A 170 9.98 10.00 4.08
CA ALA A 170 9.59 10.90 2.99
C ALA A 170 10.11 10.40 1.64
N LEU A 171 11.38 9.98 1.56
CA LEU A 171 11.98 9.47 0.34
C LEU A 171 11.34 8.16 -0.12
N LEU A 172 10.93 7.27 0.80
CA LEU A 172 10.22 6.04 0.47
C LEU A 172 8.80 6.32 -0.04
N ILE A 173 8.06 7.21 0.62
CA ILE A 173 6.72 7.65 0.17
C ILE A 173 6.81 8.27 -1.23
N LYS A 174 7.79 9.17 -1.44
CA LYS A 174 8.07 9.80 -2.73
C LYS A 174 8.43 8.81 -3.80
N THR A 175 9.30 7.83 -3.49
CA THR A 175 9.69 6.75 -4.40
C THR A 175 8.47 5.97 -4.85
N HIS A 176 7.64 5.50 -3.91
CA HIS A 176 6.43 4.74 -4.21
C HIS A 176 5.44 5.55 -5.04
N ALA A 177 5.23 6.83 -4.69
CA ALA A 177 4.36 7.72 -5.45
C ALA A 177 4.85 7.95 -6.89
N LEU A 178 6.17 8.09 -7.10
CA LEU A 178 6.76 8.26 -8.43
C LEU A 178 6.71 6.97 -9.25
N TYR A 179 6.98 5.83 -8.62
CA TYR A 179 6.86 4.50 -9.21
C TYR A 179 5.43 4.27 -9.71
N GLU A 180 4.41 4.50 -8.89
CA GLU A 180 3.01 4.32 -9.29
C GLU A 180 2.56 5.30 -10.39
N GLN A 181 3.23 6.45 -10.51
CA GLN A 181 3.02 7.40 -11.62
C GLN A 181 3.78 7.04 -12.91
N GLY A 182 4.51 5.91 -12.95
CA GLY A 182 5.35 5.52 -14.09
C GLY A 182 6.59 6.39 -14.30
N LYS A 183 7.01 7.16 -13.28
CA LYS A 183 8.15 8.08 -13.33
C LYS A 183 9.43 7.39 -12.83
N ASP A 184 9.76 6.25 -13.42
CA ASP A 184 10.77 5.31 -12.90
C ASP A 184 12.13 5.96 -12.64
N LYS A 185 12.67 6.73 -13.58
CA LYS A 185 13.96 7.44 -13.39
C LYS A 185 13.96 8.35 -12.16
N LYS A 186 12.84 9.02 -11.89
CA LYS A 186 12.71 9.90 -10.71
C LYS A 186 12.55 9.07 -9.43
N ALA A 187 11.84 7.94 -9.51
CA ALA A 187 11.73 7.00 -8.40
C ALA A 187 13.09 6.40 -8.03
N GLU A 188 13.89 5.96 -9.02
CA GLU A 188 15.26 5.48 -8.83
C GLU A 188 16.16 6.52 -8.15
N THR A 189 16.07 7.78 -8.59
CA THR A 189 16.83 8.88 -7.97
C THR A 189 16.45 9.06 -6.50
N SER A 190 15.15 9.07 -6.20
CA SER A 190 14.63 9.18 -4.83
C SER A 190 15.04 7.98 -3.95
N LEU A 191 15.03 6.77 -4.53
CA LEU A 191 15.39 5.55 -3.83
C LEU A 191 16.89 5.43 -3.57
N ALA A 192 17.72 5.94 -4.48
CA ALA A 192 19.16 6.02 -4.27
C ALA A 192 19.51 6.95 -3.10
N ALA A 193 18.75 8.05 -2.92
CA ALA A 193 18.87 8.90 -1.74
C ALA A 193 18.43 8.15 -0.46
N ALA A 194 17.30 7.44 -0.48
CA ALA A 194 16.85 6.63 0.65
C ALA A 194 17.88 5.56 1.06
N ALA A 195 18.46 4.86 0.08
CA ALA A 195 19.45 3.82 0.32
C ALA A 195 20.73 4.34 1.01
N LYS A 196 21.13 5.60 0.77
CA LYS A 196 22.28 6.22 1.45
C LYS A 196 22.03 6.45 2.95
N LEU A 197 20.78 6.57 3.37
CA LEU A 197 20.40 6.78 4.77
C LEU A 197 20.38 5.47 5.57
N LEU A 198 20.47 4.31 4.93
CA LEU A 198 20.43 3.00 5.59
C LEU A 198 21.73 2.61 6.32
N SER A 199 22.80 3.41 6.27
CA SER A 199 24.12 3.03 6.83
C SER A 199 24.21 3.05 8.36
N ALA A 200 23.17 3.50 9.06
CA ALA A 200 23.16 3.72 10.52
C ALA A 200 22.12 2.87 11.27
N ASN A 201 22.09 1.56 11.03
CA ASN A 201 21.21 0.60 11.74
C ASN A 201 19.69 0.92 11.62
N PRO A 202 19.15 0.95 10.39
CA PRO A 202 17.77 1.36 10.12
C PRO A 202 16.76 0.38 10.73
N PRO A 203 15.56 0.86 11.13
CA PRO A 203 14.46 -0.02 11.50
C PRO A 203 14.20 -1.07 10.40
N ALA A 204 14.09 -2.34 10.79
CA ALA A 204 13.88 -3.46 9.86
C ALA A 204 12.78 -3.20 8.82
N ALA A 205 11.68 -2.58 9.26
CA ALA A 205 10.56 -2.22 8.39
C ALA A 205 10.94 -1.25 7.26
N LEU A 206 11.77 -0.23 7.53
CA LEU A 206 12.20 0.76 6.54
C LEU A 206 13.28 0.19 5.62
N ALA A 207 14.19 -0.62 6.16
CA ALA A 207 15.18 -1.33 5.35
C ALA A 207 14.51 -2.31 4.38
N GLY A 208 13.54 -3.09 4.89
CA GLY A 208 12.70 -3.98 4.09
C GLY A 208 11.94 -3.26 2.97
N GLU A 209 11.29 -2.13 3.28
CA GLU A 209 10.59 -1.29 2.29
C GLU A 209 11.54 -0.75 1.21
N THR A 210 12.73 -0.29 1.63
CA THR A 210 13.74 0.24 0.70
C THR A 210 14.20 -0.83 -0.30
N HIS A 211 14.59 -2.01 0.20
CA HIS A 211 15.02 -3.11 -0.67
C HIS A 211 13.87 -3.66 -1.52
N PHE A 212 12.64 -3.63 -1.01
CA PHE A 212 11.46 -4.04 -1.76
C PHE A 212 11.22 -3.11 -2.95
N LEU A 213 11.30 -1.79 -2.76
CA LEU A 213 11.19 -0.82 -3.86
C LEU A 213 12.35 -0.96 -4.86
N GLN A 214 13.56 -1.32 -4.41
CA GLN A 214 14.68 -1.63 -5.31
C GLN A 214 14.35 -2.82 -6.20
N GLN A 215 13.79 -3.89 -5.60
CA GLN A 215 13.32 -5.06 -6.34
C GLN A 215 12.21 -4.68 -7.33
N GLN A 216 11.20 -3.93 -6.91
CA GLN A 216 10.08 -3.55 -7.78
C GLN A 216 10.53 -2.77 -9.02
N LEU A 217 11.40 -1.77 -8.84
CA LEU A 217 11.97 -1.01 -9.96
C LEU A 217 12.78 -1.92 -10.89
N LYS A 218 13.59 -2.83 -10.33
CA LYS A 218 14.34 -3.81 -11.11
C LYS A 218 13.40 -4.71 -11.92
N LEU A 219 12.36 -5.27 -11.30
CA LEU A 219 11.38 -6.12 -11.99
C LEU A 219 10.64 -5.39 -13.11
N ARG A 220 10.26 -4.12 -12.88
CA ARG A 220 9.67 -3.28 -13.92
C ARG A 220 10.66 -3.04 -15.07
N SER A 221 11.93 -2.77 -14.78
CA SER A 221 12.95 -2.64 -15.82
C SER A 221 13.11 -3.93 -16.64
N CYS A 222 13.03 -5.10 -15.99
CA CYS A 222 13.10 -6.40 -16.67
C CYS A 222 11.86 -6.67 -17.54
N SER A 223 10.68 -6.16 -17.16
CA SER A 223 9.44 -6.32 -17.94
C SER A 223 9.38 -5.37 -19.14
N LEU A 224 10.00 -4.19 -19.04
CA LEU A 224 10.12 -3.19 -20.12
C LEU A 224 11.09 -3.58 -21.23
N LEU A 225 11.74 -4.74 -21.13
CA LEU A 225 12.46 -5.37 -22.23
C LEU A 225 11.45 -5.98 -23.24
N PRO A 226 10.81 -5.15 -24.08
CA PRO A 226 10.80 -5.43 -25.52
C PRO A 226 10.91 -4.19 -26.44
N SER A 227 11.36 -4.42 -27.67
CA SER A 227 11.26 -3.46 -28.78
C SER A 227 9.81 -3.38 -29.28
N ARG A 228 9.37 -2.18 -29.69
CA ARG A 228 8.01 -1.91 -30.23
C ARG A 228 7.78 -2.50 -31.63
N GLY A 229 8.80 -3.04 -32.28
CA GLY A 229 8.74 -3.57 -33.64
C GLY A 229 8.65 -5.10 -33.73
N LYS A 230 8.36 -5.61 -34.94
CA LYS A 230 8.49 -7.05 -35.23
C LYS A 230 9.96 -7.46 -35.07
N LEU A 231 10.20 -8.58 -34.39
CA LEU A 231 11.55 -9.02 -34.01
C LEU A 231 11.99 -10.20 -34.85
N THR A 232 13.24 -10.18 -35.32
CA THR A 232 13.87 -11.37 -35.88
C THR A 232 14.02 -12.44 -34.79
N GLU A 233 14.24 -13.68 -35.21
CA GLU A 233 14.47 -14.79 -34.29
C GLU A 233 15.59 -14.52 -33.29
N ASP A 234 16.74 -14.06 -33.77
CA ASP A 234 17.90 -13.72 -32.93
C ASP A 234 17.56 -12.62 -31.93
N GLN A 235 16.75 -11.64 -32.35
CA GLN A 235 16.29 -10.56 -31.46
C GLN A 235 15.35 -11.08 -30.37
N VAL A 236 14.46 -12.04 -30.68
CA VAL A 236 13.59 -12.68 -29.69
C VAL A 236 14.41 -13.46 -28.69
N ARG A 237 15.33 -14.32 -29.16
CA ARG A 237 16.23 -15.11 -28.31
C ARG A 237 17.07 -14.20 -27.40
N ALA A 238 17.72 -13.19 -27.96
CA ALA A 238 18.52 -12.24 -27.19
C ALA A 238 17.69 -11.41 -26.19
N GLN A 239 16.43 -11.08 -26.51
CA GLN A 239 15.56 -10.38 -25.56
C GLN A 239 15.14 -11.26 -24.39
N LEU A 240 14.73 -12.49 -24.65
CA LEU A 240 14.34 -13.41 -23.59
C LEU A 240 15.53 -13.78 -22.71
N SER A 241 16.69 -14.07 -23.30
CA SER A 241 17.92 -14.34 -22.54
C SER A 241 18.28 -13.15 -21.62
N ARG A 242 18.26 -11.92 -22.13
CA ARG A 242 18.48 -10.70 -21.31
C ARG A 242 17.44 -10.53 -20.22
N LYS A 243 16.17 -10.86 -20.49
CA LYS A 243 15.11 -10.81 -19.48
C LYS A 243 15.35 -11.83 -18.37
N GLY A 244 15.75 -13.06 -18.71
CA GLY A 244 16.13 -14.08 -17.74
C GLY A 244 17.29 -13.65 -16.84
N LEU A 245 18.37 -13.12 -17.43
CA LEU A 245 19.51 -12.55 -16.68
C LEU A 245 19.06 -11.40 -15.76
N CYS A 246 18.23 -10.48 -16.25
CA CYS A 246 17.70 -9.38 -15.46
C CYS A 246 16.89 -9.86 -14.24
N LEU A 247 16.11 -10.94 -14.40
CA LEU A 247 15.36 -11.53 -13.28
C LEU A 247 16.27 -12.22 -12.27
N GLN A 248 17.36 -12.85 -12.70
CA GLN A 248 18.37 -13.38 -11.79
C GLN A 248 19.05 -12.25 -10.99
N GLU A 249 19.36 -11.12 -11.63
CA GLU A 249 19.87 -9.93 -10.92
C GLU A 249 18.84 -9.38 -9.91
N ALA A 250 17.55 -9.45 -10.22
CA ALA A 250 16.48 -9.03 -9.30
C ALA A 250 16.45 -9.88 -8.01
N LEU A 251 16.92 -11.13 -8.03
CA LEU A 251 17.05 -11.97 -6.84
C LEU A 251 18.03 -11.38 -5.81
N LEU A 252 19.01 -10.58 -6.23
CA LEU A 252 19.93 -9.92 -5.31
C LEU A 252 19.20 -8.89 -4.43
N ALA A 253 18.24 -8.15 -5.00
CA ALA A 253 17.39 -7.25 -4.23
C ALA A 253 16.45 -8.03 -3.31
N PHE A 254 15.87 -9.13 -3.81
CA PHE A 254 15.04 -10.04 -3.01
C PHE A 254 15.78 -10.59 -1.79
N ARG A 255 17.04 -11.02 -1.96
CA ARG A 255 17.89 -11.48 -0.86
C ARG A 255 18.02 -10.41 0.22
N LYS A 256 18.28 -9.15 -0.18
CA LYS A 256 18.37 -8.03 0.77
C LYS A 256 17.07 -7.81 1.53
N VAL A 257 15.91 -7.91 0.87
CA VAL A 257 14.61 -7.83 1.57
C VAL A 257 14.49 -8.94 2.61
N ALA A 258 14.75 -10.18 2.21
CA ALA A 258 14.64 -11.35 3.10
C ALA A 258 15.56 -11.25 4.32
N SER A 259 16.77 -10.69 4.15
CA SER A 259 17.75 -10.50 5.23
C SER A 259 17.39 -9.38 6.23
N THR A 260 16.34 -8.58 5.99
CA THR A 260 15.98 -7.48 6.92
C THR A 260 15.17 -7.93 8.13
N GLY A 261 14.60 -9.14 8.10
CA GLY A 261 13.64 -9.61 9.11
C GLY A 261 12.24 -8.99 9.00
N ALA A 262 11.98 -8.11 8.03
CA ALA A 262 10.67 -7.51 7.82
C ALA A 262 9.74 -8.46 7.02
N ALA A 263 9.14 -9.42 7.73
CA ALA A 263 8.32 -10.49 7.14
C ALA A 263 7.25 -9.99 6.15
N GLY A 264 6.56 -8.88 6.46
CA GLY A 264 5.55 -8.31 5.59
C GLY A 264 6.09 -7.83 4.23
N TRP A 265 7.32 -7.31 4.18
CA TRP A 265 7.97 -6.92 2.93
C TRP A 265 8.56 -8.12 2.21
N ALA A 266 9.13 -9.07 2.94
CA ALA A 266 9.65 -10.31 2.40
C ALA A 266 8.58 -11.11 1.64
N GLU A 267 7.37 -11.20 2.20
CA GLU A 267 6.26 -11.93 1.57
C GLU A 267 5.75 -11.23 0.29
N LYS A 268 5.64 -9.90 0.31
CA LYS A 268 5.35 -9.11 -0.90
C LYS A 268 6.43 -9.31 -1.95
N ALA A 269 7.70 -9.28 -1.55
CA ALA A 269 8.83 -9.47 -2.43
C ALA A 269 8.83 -10.87 -3.09
N LYS A 270 8.52 -11.92 -2.33
CA LYS A 270 8.33 -13.30 -2.82
C LYS A 270 7.22 -13.36 -3.87
N THR A 271 6.08 -12.75 -3.59
CA THR A 271 4.93 -12.73 -4.50
C THR A 271 5.29 -12.09 -5.85
N GLU A 272 5.96 -10.92 -5.82
CA GLU A 272 6.34 -10.18 -7.02
C GLU A 272 7.40 -10.93 -7.86
N ILE A 273 8.42 -11.50 -7.23
CA ILE A 273 9.48 -12.22 -7.95
C ILE A 273 8.94 -13.50 -8.60
N LEU A 274 8.09 -14.26 -7.90
CA LEU A 274 7.42 -15.44 -8.47
C LEU A 274 6.53 -15.07 -9.65
N GLY A 275 5.74 -13.99 -9.51
CA GLY A 275 4.93 -13.47 -10.61
C GLY A 275 5.75 -13.08 -11.84
N ALA A 276 6.94 -12.50 -11.63
CA ALA A 276 7.86 -12.15 -12.71
C ALA A 276 8.42 -13.38 -13.44
N PHE A 277 8.83 -14.42 -12.71
CA PHE A 277 9.28 -15.69 -13.31
C PHE A 277 8.14 -16.45 -14.02
N GLN A 278 6.92 -16.40 -13.48
CA GLN A 278 5.75 -16.95 -14.16
C GLN A 278 5.48 -16.24 -15.50
N ALA A 279 5.54 -14.90 -15.51
CA ALA A 279 5.39 -14.13 -16.74
C ALA A 279 6.53 -14.44 -17.74
N TYR A 280 7.76 -14.62 -17.24
CA TYR A 280 8.89 -15.04 -18.06
C TYR A 280 8.66 -16.41 -18.71
N SER A 281 8.29 -17.43 -17.92
CA SER A 281 7.98 -18.78 -18.42
C SER A 281 6.89 -18.76 -19.50
N ARG A 282 5.81 -17.98 -19.29
CA ARG A 282 4.75 -17.80 -20.29
C ARG A 282 5.27 -17.20 -21.60
N ASN A 283 6.13 -16.19 -21.53
CA ASN A 283 6.71 -15.57 -22.72
C ASN A 283 7.55 -16.57 -23.54
N CYS A 284 8.25 -17.49 -22.88
CA CYS A 284 9.05 -18.51 -23.55
C CYS A 284 8.19 -19.60 -24.20
N ALA A 285 7.00 -19.87 -23.63
CA ALA A 285 6.05 -20.83 -24.18
C ALA A 285 5.27 -20.30 -25.41
N ALA A 286 5.31 -18.99 -25.67
CA ALA A 286 4.56 -18.30 -26.71
C ALA A 286 5.43 -17.29 -27.48
N PRO A 287 6.37 -17.73 -28.34
CA PRO A 287 7.17 -16.83 -29.16
C PRO A 287 6.33 -15.97 -30.10
N PRO A 288 6.75 -14.72 -30.39
CA PRO A 288 6.10 -13.89 -31.39
C PRO A 288 6.31 -14.43 -32.81
N GLU A 289 5.40 -14.07 -33.72
CA GLU A 289 5.56 -14.39 -35.14
C GLU A 289 6.76 -13.65 -35.76
N PRO A 290 7.44 -14.26 -36.74
CA PRO A 290 8.56 -13.63 -37.42
C PRO A 290 8.08 -12.44 -38.27
N PRO A 291 8.93 -11.44 -38.53
CA PRO A 291 8.60 -10.32 -39.41
C PRO A 291 8.22 -10.82 -40.81
N VAL A 292 7.13 -10.27 -41.36
CA VAL A 292 6.68 -10.56 -42.72
C VAL A 292 7.62 -9.85 -43.70
N THR A 293 8.48 -10.61 -44.40
CA THR A 293 9.28 -10.06 -45.50
C THR A 293 8.36 -9.77 -46.69
N ARG A 294 8.45 -8.57 -47.28
CA ARG A 294 7.68 -8.21 -48.48
C ARG A 294 8.03 -9.17 -49.62
N THR A 295 7.04 -9.96 -50.05
CA THR A 295 6.93 -10.66 -51.34
C THR A 295 7.94 -11.78 -51.70
N LYS A 296 9.13 -11.89 -51.10
CA LYS A 296 10.01 -13.07 -51.25
C LYS A 296 10.20 -13.77 -49.90
N GLY A 297 9.81 -15.04 -49.82
CA GLY A 297 10.02 -15.89 -48.62
C GLY A 297 8.86 -15.92 -47.61
N ARG A 298 7.62 -15.58 -48.01
CA ARG A 298 6.45 -15.77 -47.12
C ARG A 298 6.27 -17.26 -46.85
N ARG A 299 6.48 -17.66 -45.59
CA ARG A 299 6.30 -19.03 -45.13
C ARG A 299 4.85 -19.47 -45.39
N SER A 300 4.68 -20.71 -45.88
CA SER A 300 3.36 -21.36 -45.89
C SER A 300 2.84 -21.55 -44.46
N PRO A 301 1.53 -21.76 -44.25
CA PRO A 301 1.00 -22.02 -42.91
C PRO A 301 1.70 -23.19 -42.19
N GLN A 302 2.08 -24.24 -42.93
CA GLN A 302 2.82 -25.38 -42.38
C GLN A 302 4.25 -24.99 -41.98
N GLN A 303 4.96 -24.22 -42.83
CA GLN A 303 6.30 -23.74 -42.53
C GLN A 303 6.31 -22.78 -41.32
N LEU A 304 5.29 -21.93 -41.18
CA LEU A 304 5.13 -21.06 -40.02
C LEU A 304 4.88 -21.86 -38.74
N LYS A 305 4.02 -22.88 -38.81
CA LYS A 305 3.75 -23.78 -37.67
C LYS A 305 5.03 -24.50 -37.22
N GLN A 306 5.80 -25.04 -38.16
CA GLN A 306 7.08 -25.71 -37.87
C GLN A 306 8.10 -24.74 -37.26
N TYR A 307 8.24 -23.56 -37.85
CA TYR A 307 9.10 -22.49 -37.34
C TYR A 307 8.78 -22.12 -35.88
N LEU A 308 7.50 -21.90 -35.58
CA LEU A 308 7.08 -21.54 -34.21
C LEU A 308 7.32 -22.68 -33.22
N LEU A 309 7.19 -23.93 -33.66
CA LEU A 309 7.45 -25.10 -32.83
C LEU A 309 8.94 -25.23 -32.48
N GLU A 310 9.82 -25.04 -33.46
CA GLU A 310 11.28 -25.04 -33.26
C GLU A 310 11.72 -23.89 -32.36
N LEU A 311 11.25 -22.67 -32.64
CA LEU A 311 11.58 -21.50 -31.82
C LEU A 311 11.09 -21.67 -30.38
N LYS A 312 9.87 -22.18 -30.18
CA LYS A 312 9.34 -22.47 -28.84
C LYS A 312 10.21 -23.47 -28.10
N HIS A 313 10.70 -24.52 -28.77
CA HIS A 313 11.58 -25.50 -28.14
C HIS A 313 12.88 -24.86 -27.65
N VAL A 314 13.54 -24.06 -28.50
CA VAL A 314 14.80 -23.40 -28.14
C VAL A 314 14.61 -22.39 -27.01
N LEU A 315 13.56 -21.56 -27.08
CA LEU A 315 13.27 -20.58 -26.03
C LEU A 315 12.90 -21.24 -24.70
N LYS A 316 12.14 -22.35 -24.75
CA LYS A 316 11.81 -23.08 -23.53
C LYS A 316 13.07 -23.61 -22.84
N ALA A 317 14.03 -24.15 -23.61
CA ALA A 317 15.29 -24.64 -23.07
C ALA A 317 16.12 -23.53 -22.39
N ASP A 318 16.33 -22.38 -23.06
CA ASP A 318 17.06 -21.23 -22.47
C ASP A 318 16.36 -20.73 -21.19
N CYS A 319 15.03 -20.58 -21.22
CA CYS A 319 14.29 -20.14 -20.05
C CYS A 319 14.33 -21.14 -18.90
N GLN A 320 14.26 -22.44 -19.19
CA GLN A 320 14.41 -23.50 -18.19
C GLN A 320 15.80 -23.44 -17.55
N GLU A 321 16.87 -23.26 -18.32
CA GLU A 321 18.23 -23.07 -17.80
C GLU A 321 18.30 -21.88 -16.83
N LYS A 322 17.76 -20.72 -17.22
CA LYS A 322 17.76 -19.53 -16.34
C LYS A 322 16.95 -19.73 -15.06
N MET A 323 15.82 -20.43 -15.13
CA MET A 323 14.99 -20.74 -13.96
C MET A 323 15.64 -21.80 -13.06
N GLN A 324 16.34 -22.80 -13.61
CA GLN A 324 17.13 -23.76 -12.84
C GLN A 324 18.27 -23.07 -12.09
N GLN A 325 19.01 -22.18 -12.76
CA GLN A 325 20.06 -21.36 -12.14
C GLN A 325 19.48 -20.51 -10.98
N ALA A 326 18.34 -19.86 -11.20
CA ALA A 326 17.65 -19.10 -10.16
C ALA A 326 17.24 -19.96 -8.96
N SER A 327 16.66 -21.14 -9.19
CA SER A 327 16.28 -22.09 -8.14
C SER A 327 17.48 -22.61 -7.37
N SER A 328 18.58 -22.91 -8.06
CA SER A 328 19.82 -23.38 -7.46
C SER A 328 20.45 -22.31 -6.57
N LEU A 329 20.49 -21.06 -7.04
CA LEU A 329 20.98 -19.92 -6.26
C LEU A 329 20.18 -19.69 -4.98
N LEU A 330 18.84 -19.79 -5.06
CA LEU A 330 17.97 -19.68 -3.89
C LEU A 330 18.20 -20.81 -2.88
N SER A 331 18.42 -22.04 -3.37
CA SER A 331 18.75 -23.17 -2.50
C SER A 331 20.09 -22.98 -1.77
N GLU A 332 21.09 -22.41 -2.45
CA GLU A 332 22.38 -22.09 -1.83
C GLU A 332 22.20 -21.03 -0.73
N TRP A 333 21.47 -19.95 -1.02
CA TRP A 333 21.22 -18.90 -0.03
C TRP A 333 20.43 -19.39 1.17
N ALA A 334 19.50 -20.34 0.98
CA ALA A 334 18.76 -20.95 2.09
C ALA A 334 19.71 -21.61 3.10
N GLY A 335 20.78 -22.27 2.63
CA GLY A 335 21.79 -22.91 3.51
C GLY A 335 22.69 -21.93 4.27
N GLN A 336 22.67 -20.65 3.94
CA GLN A 336 23.58 -19.62 4.49
C GLN A 336 22.82 -18.47 5.20
N SER A 337 21.53 -18.64 5.48
CA SER A 337 20.65 -17.57 5.96
C SER A 337 19.97 -17.91 7.29
N SER A 338 19.31 -16.93 7.91
CA SER A 338 18.45 -17.19 9.09
C SER A 338 17.34 -18.17 8.73
N ALA A 339 16.72 -18.81 9.74
CA ALA A 339 15.65 -19.77 9.52
C ALA A 339 14.47 -19.17 8.72
N GLU A 340 14.09 -17.93 9.02
CA GLU A 340 13.01 -17.23 8.32
C GLU A 340 13.36 -16.95 6.85
N ALA A 341 14.57 -16.44 6.60
CA ALA A 341 15.03 -16.18 5.23
C ALA A 341 15.23 -17.49 4.44
N ALA A 342 15.69 -18.56 5.11
CA ALA A 342 15.86 -19.87 4.49
C ALA A 342 14.53 -20.45 3.99
N ILE A 343 13.47 -20.40 4.82
CA ILE A 343 12.12 -20.80 4.41
C ILE A 343 11.69 -20.01 3.18
N LEU A 344 11.86 -18.69 3.21
CA LEU A 344 11.48 -17.81 2.10
C LEU A 344 12.21 -18.19 0.80
N PHE A 345 13.51 -18.43 0.86
CA PHE A 345 14.31 -18.83 -0.31
C PHE A 345 13.93 -20.22 -0.81
N SER A 346 13.73 -21.19 0.07
CA SER A 346 13.30 -22.55 -0.30
C SER A 346 11.92 -22.56 -0.97
N GLU A 347 10.94 -21.83 -0.42
CA GLU A 347 9.61 -21.70 -1.01
C GLU A 347 9.66 -21.02 -2.39
N THR A 348 10.44 -19.94 -2.50
CA THR A 348 10.62 -19.21 -3.77
C THR A 348 11.29 -20.09 -4.82
N GLY A 349 12.35 -20.81 -4.44
CA GLY A 349 13.08 -21.73 -5.31
C GLY A 349 12.16 -22.86 -5.80
N SER A 350 11.42 -23.50 -4.89
CA SER A 350 10.41 -24.50 -5.24
C SER A 350 9.33 -23.93 -6.18
N GLY A 351 8.86 -22.72 -5.92
CA GLY A 351 7.89 -22.02 -6.76
C GLY A 351 8.39 -21.79 -8.19
N ILE A 352 9.66 -21.38 -8.35
CA ILE A 352 10.30 -21.26 -9.67
C ILE A 352 10.51 -22.63 -10.31
N GLY A 353 10.94 -23.64 -9.54
CA GLY A 353 11.15 -25.00 -10.02
C GLY A 353 9.89 -25.65 -10.61
N LYS A 354 8.70 -25.33 -10.07
CA LYS A 354 7.41 -25.77 -10.63
C LYS A 354 7.06 -25.17 -11.99
N LEU A 355 7.81 -24.17 -12.47
CA LEU A 355 7.61 -23.53 -13.78
C LEU A 355 8.45 -24.19 -14.90
N LEU A 356 9.35 -25.10 -14.53
CA LEU A 356 10.15 -25.91 -15.46
C LEU A 356 9.28 -26.99 -16.10
#